data_AF-A0A9P6M535-F1
#
_entry.id   AF-A0A9P6M535-F1
#
_cell.length_a   1.000
_cell.length_b   1.000
_cell.length_c   1.000
_cell.angle_alpha   90.00
_cell.angle_beta   90.00
_cell.angle_gamma   90.00
#
_symmetry.space_group_name_H-M   'P 1'
#
loop_
_entity.id
_entity.type
_entity.pdbx_description
1 polymer ?
#
loop_
_entity_poly.entity_id
_entity_poly.type
_entity_poly.pdbx_seq_one_letter_code
_entity_poly.pdbx_strand_id
1 'polypeptide(L)'
;MASTLTTSNGNPVEDNQNSITAGQYGPILLQDFALIDKLSHFDRERIPERVVHAKGAGAHGYFEVTHDISKYTKAKFLNRVGKRTPLFTRFSTVGGEKGSADTARDPRGFAVKFYTEEGNWDMVGNNTPVFFMHKSHGIKNFKAAEAAKLASSAPDYATADLFNAIAKGDFPSWSVHVQVMNPKDAATYRWNPFDVTKVWSQKDYPLIPVGKMVLNRNPDNYFAEVEQAAFSPSHMVPGIEASTDRMLQGRLFSYPDTHRHRLGANYQQIPINVPYNARVANQQRDGPMSVNGNGGSAPNYEPSSFGGAKQTSIASTYSSSELNAIAARHIIQLSDEDFVQPGNLYRLMSAEEKSDLIDNMAGHLKNAKTFLQERQVGHIKRADKEWGSRLEAKLKAFQSKA
;
A
#
# COMPACT_ATOMS: atom_id res chain seq x y z
N MET A 1 -27.33 -4.23 26.17
CA MET A 1 -27.71 -3.31 27.27
C MET A 1 -27.14 -1.94 26.95
N ALA A 2 -27.88 -0.87 27.18
CA ALA A 2 -27.35 0.48 27.01
C ALA A 2 -26.27 0.72 28.09
N SER A 3 -25.13 1.28 27.69
CA SER A 3 -24.06 1.68 28.61
C SER A 3 -24.30 3.10 29.11
N THR A 4 -24.01 3.36 30.39
CA THR A 4 -23.96 4.71 30.95
C THR A 4 -22.87 5.52 30.23
N LEU A 5 -23.18 6.75 29.82
CA LEU A 5 -22.18 7.67 29.27
C LEU A 5 -21.20 8.08 30.37
N THR A 6 -19.91 8.05 30.07
CA THR A 6 -18.86 8.47 31.00
C THR A 6 -17.87 9.44 30.36
N THR A 7 -17.18 10.22 31.18
CA THR A 7 -15.96 10.96 30.80
C THR A 7 -14.79 9.99 30.55
N SER A 8 -13.67 10.52 30.04
CA SER A 8 -12.44 9.74 29.77
C SER A 8 -11.84 9.03 30.99
N ASN A 9 -12.09 9.54 32.20
CA ASN A 9 -11.69 8.93 33.47
C ASN A 9 -12.82 8.13 34.16
N GLY A 10 -13.94 7.87 33.47
CA GLY A 10 -14.99 6.97 33.93
C GLY A 10 -16.06 7.58 34.83
N ASN A 11 -16.13 8.91 34.97
CA ASN A 11 -17.21 9.54 35.72
C ASN A 11 -18.51 9.52 34.90
N PRO A 12 -19.67 9.17 35.48
CA PRO A 12 -20.96 9.27 34.79
C PRO A 12 -21.25 10.70 34.33
N VAL A 13 -21.79 10.85 33.11
CA VAL A 13 -22.23 12.13 32.56
C VAL A 13 -23.74 12.25 32.75
N GLU A 14 -24.17 13.24 33.53
CA GLU A 14 -25.58 13.47 33.87
C GLU A 14 -26.38 14.13 32.74
N ASP A 15 -25.79 15.11 32.04
CA ASP A 15 -26.38 15.84 30.93
C ASP A 15 -25.32 16.05 29.83
N ASN A 16 -25.71 15.78 28.58
CA ASN A 16 -24.86 15.95 27.39
C ASN A 16 -25.55 16.83 26.33
N GLN A 17 -26.65 17.50 26.70
CA GLN A 17 -27.44 18.38 25.86
C GLN A 17 -27.28 19.85 26.27
N ASN A 18 -26.94 20.12 27.54
CA ASN A 18 -26.77 21.48 28.07
C ASN A 18 -25.38 21.65 28.71
N SER A 19 -24.82 22.86 28.60
CA SER A 19 -23.59 23.26 29.31
C SER A 19 -23.92 23.94 30.64
N ILE A 20 -22.99 23.91 31.59
CA ILE A 20 -23.11 24.67 32.83
C ILE A 20 -22.91 26.16 32.57
N THR A 21 -23.93 26.98 32.84
CA THR A 21 -23.91 28.44 32.65
C THR A 21 -24.22 29.20 33.95
N ALA A 22 -23.77 30.46 34.04
CA ALA A 22 -24.11 31.38 35.13
C ALA A 22 -25.54 31.95 34.97
N GLY A 23 -26.55 31.09 35.15
CA GLY A 23 -27.96 31.39 34.86
C GLY A 23 -28.36 31.03 33.42
N GLN A 24 -29.67 31.00 33.14
CA GLN A 24 -30.23 30.48 31.88
C GLN A 24 -29.66 31.13 30.61
N TYR A 25 -29.28 32.41 30.68
CA TYR A 25 -28.71 33.18 29.56
C TYR A 25 -27.30 33.72 29.87
N GLY A 26 -26.65 33.18 30.90
CA GLY A 26 -25.30 33.60 31.31
C GLY A 26 -24.19 32.88 30.55
N PRO A 27 -22.92 33.28 30.76
CA PRO A 27 -21.77 32.62 30.15
C PRO A 27 -21.57 31.18 30.65
N ILE A 28 -20.88 30.36 29.84
CA ILE A 28 -20.43 29.01 30.21
C ILE A 28 -19.36 29.10 31.30
N LEU A 29 -19.36 28.13 32.22
CA LEU A 29 -18.43 28.06 33.34
C LEU A 29 -17.31 27.03 33.10
N LEU A 30 -16.09 27.35 33.54
CA LEU A 30 -14.91 26.47 33.44
C LEU A 30 -15.05 25.17 34.27
N GLN A 31 -16.00 25.12 35.21
CA GLN A 31 -16.28 23.92 36.00
C GLN A 31 -17.03 22.82 35.23
N ASP A 32 -17.46 23.09 33.98
CA ASP A 32 -18.07 22.08 33.11
C ASP A 32 -17.00 21.13 32.54
N PHE A 33 -16.52 20.23 33.41
CA PHE A 33 -15.45 19.29 33.06
C PHE A 33 -15.87 18.28 31.99
N ALA A 34 -17.15 17.91 31.92
CA ALA A 34 -17.66 17.00 30.90
C ALA A 34 -17.60 17.64 29.50
N LEU A 35 -17.96 18.92 29.39
CA LEU A 35 -17.81 19.67 28.14
C LEU A 35 -16.34 19.80 27.72
N ILE A 36 -15.46 20.16 28.67
CA ILE A 36 -14.02 20.36 28.39
C ILE A 36 -13.37 19.03 27.95
N ASP A 37 -13.63 17.92 28.66
CA ASP A 37 -13.12 16.59 28.31
C ASP A 37 -13.52 16.22 26.87
N LYS A 38 -14.82 16.33 26.55
CA LYS A 38 -15.38 16.02 25.22
C LYS A 38 -14.77 16.87 24.11
N LEU A 39 -14.75 18.19 24.26
CA LEU A 39 -14.22 19.10 23.24
C LEU A 39 -12.72 18.92 23.04
N SER A 40 -11.96 18.73 24.13
CA SER A 40 -10.52 18.55 24.04
C SER A 40 -10.12 17.29 23.25
N HIS A 41 -10.91 16.21 23.34
CA HIS A 41 -10.71 15.02 22.53
C HIS A 41 -11.15 15.23 21.08
N PHE A 42 -12.31 15.86 20.86
CA PHE A 42 -12.81 16.20 19.51
C PHE A 42 -11.78 16.99 18.70
N ASP A 43 -11.17 18.01 19.31
CA ASP A 43 -10.14 18.86 18.69
C ASP A 43 -8.86 18.09 18.30
N ARG A 44 -8.70 16.84 18.77
CA ARG A 44 -7.52 15.98 18.57
C ARG A 44 -7.84 14.70 17.78
N GLU A 45 -9.03 14.58 17.19
CA GLU A 45 -9.39 13.39 16.40
C GLU A 45 -8.55 13.20 15.12
N ARG A 46 -8.01 14.30 14.57
CA ARG A 46 -7.30 14.27 13.29
C ARG A 46 -5.82 13.99 13.51
N ILE A 47 -5.32 12.98 12.81
CA ILE A 47 -3.89 12.72 12.62
C ILE A 47 -3.50 13.11 11.18
N PRO A 48 -2.22 13.33 10.88
CA PRO A 48 -1.78 13.54 9.51
C PRO A 48 -2.25 12.40 8.60
N GLU A 49 -2.78 12.73 7.42
CA GLU A 49 -3.03 11.71 6.41
C GLU A 49 -1.70 11.15 5.86
N ARG A 50 -1.77 10.10 5.05
CA ARG A 50 -0.57 9.60 4.36
C ARG A 50 -0.16 10.62 3.31
N VAL A 51 1.14 10.93 3.22
CA VAL A 51 1.70 11.85 2.20
C VAL A 51 1.42 11.41 0.76
N VAL A 52 1.21 10.11 0.55
CA VAL A 52 0.71 9.51 -0.69
C VAL A 52 -0.28 8.41 -0.33
N HIS A 53 -1.23 8.10 -1.20
CA HIS A 53 -2.26 7.09 -0.97
C HIS A 53 -3.19 7.38 0.22
N ALA A 54 -3.55 8.66 0.42
CA ALA A 54 -4.40 9.10 1.53
C ALA A 54 -5.81 8.50 1.47
N LYS A 55 -6.49 8.57 0.31
CA LYS A 55 -7.82 7.95 0.11
C LYS A 55 -7.72 6.45 -0.11
N GLY A 56 -8.49 5.65 0.63
CA GLY A 56 -8.48 4.21 0.48
C GLY A 56 -9.52 3.45 1.29
N ALA A 57 -9.55 2.14 1.09
CA ALA A 57 -10.45 1.21 1.77
C ALA A 57 -9.65 0.00 2.25
N GLY A 58 -10.06 -0.61 3.37
CA GLY A 58 -9.36 -1.76 3.94
C GLY A 58 -10.30 -2.89 4.31
N ALA A 59 -9.77 -4.11 4.31
CA ALA A 59 -10.49 -5.30 4.71
C ALA A 59 -9.54 -6.38 5.22
N HIS A 60 -10.05 -7.24 6.09
CA HIS A 60 -9.37 -8.42 6.61
C HIS A 60 -9.65 -9.65 5.75
N GLY A 61 -8.78 -10.63 5.88
CA GLY A 61 -8.87 -11.85 5.11
C GLY A 61 -7.88 -12.91 5.55
N TYR A 62 -7.65 -13.86 4.65
CA TYR A 62 -6.60 -14.85 4.79
C TYR A 62 -5.94 -15.14 3.44
N PHE A 63 -4.70 -15.60 3.52
CA PHE A 63 -3.99 -16.22 2.43
C PHE A 63 -3.87 -17.72 2.69
N GLU A 64 -4.13 -18.54 1.68
CA GLU A 64 -4.05 -20.00 1.72
C GLU A 64 -3.04 -20.48 0.67
N VAL A 65 -2.05 -21.26 1.11
CA VAL A 65 -1.08 -21.89 0.19
C VAL A 65 -1.81 -22.95 -0.63
N THR A 66 -1.69 -22.91 -1.95
CA THR A 66 -2.30 -23.90 -2.85
C THR A 66 -1.27 -24.75 -3.58
N HIS A 67 -0.02 -24.28 -3.68
CA HIS A 67 1.06 -24.95 -4.38
C HIS A 67 2.34 -24.89 -3.55
N ASP A 68 3.14 -25.95 -3.61
CA ASP A 68 4.43 -26.01 -2.92
C ASP A 68 5.50 -25.24 -3.68
N ILE A 69 6.07 -24.22 -3.04
CA ILE A 69 7.20 -23.41 -3.53
C ILE A 69 8.40 -23.45 -2.57
N SER A 70 8.46 -24.43 -1.67
CA SER A 70 9.51 -24.58 -0.66
C SER A 70 10.93 -24.72 -1.24
N LYS A 71 11.04 -25.15 -2.51
CA LYS A 71 12.31 -25.13 -3.26
C LYS A 71 12.91 -23.73 -3.47
N TYR A 72 12.11 -22.67 -3.38
CA TYR A 72 12.53 -21.29 -3.62
C TYR A 72 12.65 -20.46 -2.34
N THR A 73 11.87 -20.78 -1.32
CA THR A 73 11.82 -20.00 -0.09
C THR A 73 11.59 -20.88 1.13
N LYS A 74 12.23 -20.51 2.24
CA LYS A 74 12.07 -21.11 3.57
C LYS A 74 11.00 -20.41 4.42
N ALA A 75 10.30 -19.40 3.88
CA ALA A 75 9.35 -18.59 4.64
C ALA A 75 8.23 -19.47 5.23
N LYS A 76 8.11 -19.46 6.56
CA LYS A 76 7.25 -20.42 7.27
C LYS A 76 5.78 -20.37 6.84
N PHE A 77 5.25 -19.20 6.50
CA PHE A 77 3.84 -19.08 6.11
C PHE A 77 3.52 -19.73 4.74
N LEU A 78 4.55 -20.09 3.96
CA LEU A 78 4.46 -20.74 2.64
C LEU A 78 4.79 -22.24 2.65
N ASN A 79 5.18 -22.80 3.80
CA ASN A 79 5.85 -24.12 3.86
C ASN A 79 4.93 -25.36 3.77
N ARG A 80 3.61 -25.17 3.64
CA ARG A 80 2.65 -26.28 3.60
C ARG A 80 1.40 -25.90 2.83
N VAL A 81 1.04 -26.68 1.82
CA VAL A 81 -0.24 -26.56 1.10
C VAL A 81 -1.42 -26.67 2.09
N GLY A 82 -2.42 -25.80 1.93
CA GLY A 82 -3.57 -25.65 2.82
C GLY A 82 -3.29 -24.82 4.08
N LYS A 83 -2.04 -24.38 4.32
CA LYS A 83 -1.75 -23.46 5.43
C LYS A 83 -2.41 -22.11 5.20
N ARG A 84 -3.15 -21.62 6.19
CA ARG A 84 -3.79 -20.30 6.19
C ARG A 84 -3.05 -19.32 7.07
N THR A 85 -2.85 -18.12 6.54
CA THR A 85 -2.22 -16.99 7.23
C THR A 85 -3.20 -15.82 7.23
N PRO A 86 -3.59 -15.29 8.40
CA PRO A 86 -4.41 -14.08 8.47
C PRO A 86 -3.72 -12.91 7.77
N LEU A 87 -4.50 -12.04 7.15
CA LEU A 87 -3.98 -10.82 6.53
C LEU A 87 -4.93 -9.65 6.64
N PHE A 88 -4.37 -8.46 6.44
CA PHE A 88 -5.11 -7.22 6.25
C PHE A 88 -4.65 -6.54 4.96
N THR A 89 -5.60 -6.06 4.16
CA THR A 89 -5.32 -5.37 2.89
C THR A 89 -5.86 -3.96 2.92
N ARG A 90 -5.11 -3.02 2.35
CA ARG A 90 -5.57 -1.66 2.05
C ARG A 90 -5.40 -1.35 0.57
N PHE A 91 -6.50 -0.95 -0.06
CA PHE A 91 -6.54 -0.36 -1.39
C PHE A 91 -6.57 1.15 -1.31
N SER A 92 -6.04 1.84 -2.32
CA SER A 92 -6.02 3.31 -2.32
C SER A 92 -5.84 3.90 -3.72
N THR A 93 -6.20 5.16 -3.90
CA THR A 93 -5.63 6.01 -4.97
C THR A 93 -4.19 6.42 -4.56
N VAL A 94 -3.53 7.33 -5.28
CA VAL A 94 -2.16 7.80 -5.00
C VAL A 94 -2.15 9.30 -4.68
N GLY A 95 -2.56 10.12 -5.64
CA GLY A 95 -2.33 11.57 -5.62
C GLY A 95 -3.37 12.37 -4.84
N GLY A 96 -4.58 11.85 -4.69
CA GLY A 96 -5.65 12.56 -4.00
C GLY A 96 -5.59 12.45 -2.46
N GLU A 97 -5.97 13.53 -1.79
CA GLU A 97 -6.08 13.64 -0.33
C GLU A 97 -7.26 12.80 0.21
N LYS A 98 -7.45 12.77 1.54
CA LYS A 98 -8.47 11.95 2.19
C LYS A 98 -9.91 12.14 1.68
N GLY A 99 -10.25 13.33 1.18
CA GLY A 99 -11.57 13.65 0.64
C GLY A 99 -11.73 13.47 -0.88
N SER A 100 -10.68 13.01 -1.57
CA SER A 100 -10.70 12.84 -3.03
C SER A 100 -11.58 11.68 -3.49
N ALA A 101 -11.92 11.64 -4.78
CA ALA A 101 -12.80 10.63 -5.35
C ALA A 101 -12.08 9.31 -5.69
N ASP A 102 -12.70 8.18 -5.35
CA ASP A 102 -12.16 6.82 -5.57
C ASP A 102 -12.00 6.46 -7.05
N THR A 103 -12.80 7.06 -7.94
CA THR A 103 -12.86 6.74 -9.38
C THR A 103 -11.92 7.58 -10.23
N ALA A 104 -11.05 8.40 -9.63
CA ALA A 104 -10.07 9.21 -10.36
C ALA A 104 -9.06 8.36 -11.16
N ARG A 105 -8.58 8.86 -12.31
CA ARG A 105 -7.49 8.22 -13.05
C ARG A 105 -6.20 8.34 -12.26
N ASP A 106 -5.71 7.22 -11.75
CA ASP A 106 -4.52 7.15 -10.90
C ASP A 106 -4.07 5.68 -10.83
N PRO A 107 -2.80 5.34 -10.48
CA PRO A 107 -2.52 4.01 -10.00
C PRO A 107 -3.38 3.68 -8.77
N ARG A 108 -3.45 2.40 -8.41
CA ARG A 108 -4.08 1.96 -7.16
C ARG A 108 -3.08 1.25 -6.28
N GLY A 109 -3.00 1.68 -5.02
CA GLY A 109 -2.29 0.95 -3.99
C GLY A 109 -2.97 -0.38 -3.72
N PHE A 110 -2.17 -1.43 -3.54
CA PHE A 110 -2.60 -2.75 -3.13
C PHE A 110 -1.59 -3.26 -2.09
N ALA A 111 -1.75 -2.79 -0.85
CA ALA A 111 -0.88 -3.15 0.26
C ALA A 111 -1.48 -4.31 1.06
N VAL A 112 -0.70 -5.36 1.30
CA VAL A 112 -1.12 -6.55 2.05
C VAL A 112 -0.15 -6.79 3.21
N LYS A 113 -0.68 -6.94 4.42
CA LYS A 113 0.04 -7.33 5.62
C LYS A 113 -0.33 -8.77 5.96
N PHE A 114 0.66 -9.66 5.98
CA PHE A 114 0.51 -11.05 6.41
C PHE A 114 0.97 -11.18 7.86
N TYR A 115 0.10 -11.67 8.74
CA TYR A 115 0.43 -11.91 10.14
C TYR A 115 1.04 -13.31 10.28
N THR A 116 2.34 -13.44 9.99
CA THR A 116 3.03 -14.74 10.00
C THR A 116 3.56 -15.11 11.39
N GLU A 117 3.97 -16.37 11.57
CA GLU A 117 4.58 -16.82 12.83
C GLU A 117 6.00 -16.30 13.06
N GLU A 118 6.61 -15.68 12.04
CA GLU A 118 7.97 -15.09 12.11
C GLU A 118 7.94 -13.56 12.00
N GLY A 119 6.79 -12.96 12.28
CA GLY A 119 6.56 -11.51 12.21
C GLY A 119 5.62 -11.13 11.08
N ASN A 120 5.32 -9.83 10.98
CA ASN A 120 4.53 -9.33 9.87
C ASN A 120 5.38 -9.28 8.60
N TRP A 121 4.83 -9.77 7.48
CA TRP A 121 5.35 -9.50 6.15
C TRP A 121 4.43 -8.51 5.45
N ASP A 122 4.97 -7.38 4.99
CA ASP A 122 4.19 -6.37 4.29
C ASP A 122 4.56 -6.32 2.79
N MET A 123 3.66 -6.82 1.95
CA MET A 123 3.75 -6.68 0.50
C MET A 123 3.03 -5.41 0.05
N VAL A 124 3.78 -4.32 -0.12
CA VAL A 124 3.24 -2.99 -0.42
C VAL A 124 3.29 -2.72 -1.93
N GLY A 125 2.35 -3.28 -2.69
CA GLY A 125 2.32 -3.14 -4.15
C GLY A 125 1.30 -2.14 -4.67
N ASN A 126 1.16 -2.16 -6.00
CA ASN A 126 0.23 -1.35 -6.79
C ASN A 126 -0.50 -2.24 -7.80
N ASN A 127 -1.54 -1.73 -8.46
CA ASN A 127 -2.29 -2.43 -9.51
C ASN A 127 -1.60 -2.42 -10.90
N THR A 128 -0.37 -1.95 -11.01
CA THR A 128 0.44 -1.98 -12.23
C THR A 128 1.33 -3.23 -12.22
N PRO A 129 1.80 -3.74 -13.39
CA PRO A 129 2.28 -5.12 -13.58
C PRO A 129 3.56 -5.56 -12.84
N VAL A 130 3.96 -4.84 -11.79
CA VAL A 130 4.85 -5.34 -10.73
C VAL A 130 4.11 -6.22 -9.70
N PHE A 131 2.89 -6.70 -10.00
CA PHE A 131 2.03 -7.36 -9.01
C PHE A 131 1.57 -8.76 -9.46
N PHE A 132 1.80 -9.76 -8.62
CA PHE A 132 1.63 -11.19 -8.96
C PHE A 132 0.24 -11.76 -8.62
N MET A 133 -0.74 -10.91 -8.32
CA MET A 133 -2.08 -11.31 -7.88
C MET A 133 -3.12 -11.10 -8.97
N HIS A 134 -3.79 -12.18 -9.37
CA HIS A 134 -4.81 -12.18 -10.42
C HIS A 134 -6.20 -12.26 -9.80
N LYS A 135 -7.04 -11.27 -10.08
CA LYS A 135 -8.43 -11.24 -9.59
C LYS A 135 -9.22 -12.38 -10.23
N SER A 136 -9.88 -13.20 -9.41
CA SER A 136 -10.64 -14.37 -9.90
C SER A 136 -11.88 -13.99 -10.74
N HIS A 137 -12.38 -12.75 -10.61
CA HIS A 137 -13.60 -12.26 -11.28
C HIS A 137 -13.33 -11.42 -12.56
N GLY A 138 -12.10 -11.46 -13.10
CA GLY A 138 -11.72 -10.71 -14.29
C GLY A 138 -11.40 -9.23 -14.05
N ILE A 139 -10.86 -8.56 -15.07
CA ILE A 139 -10.52 -7.13 -15.06
C ILE A 139 -11.73 -6.34 -15.59
N LYS A 140 -12.13 -5.30 -14.86
CA LYS A 140 -13.18 -4.35 -15.25
C LYS A 140 -12.68 -2.93 -14.99
N ASN A 141 -12.98 -2.02 -15.92
CA ASN A 141 -12.52 -0.64 -15.89
C ASN A 141 -13.69 0.30 -16.20
N PHE A 142 -13.65 1.52 -15.67
CA PHE A 142 -14.57 2.60 -16.07
C PHE A 142 -14.03 3.34 -17.30
N LYS A 143 -14.94 3.74 -18.19
CA LYS A 143 -14.65 4.77 -19.19
C LYS A 143 -14.55 6.13 -18.50
N ALA A 144 -13.82 7.08 -19.10
CA ALA A 144 -13.54 8.37 -18.47
C ALA A 144 -14.81 9.15 -18.05
N ALA A 145 -15.85 9.16 -18.90
CA ALA A 145 -17.11 9.85 -18.62
C ALA A 145 -17.87 9.22 -17.43
N GLU A 146 -17.87 7.90 -17.34
CA GLU A 146 -18.50 7.17 -16.24
C GLU A 146 -17.76 7.41 -14.92
N ALA A 147 -16.43 7.33 -14.95
CA ALA A 147 -15.59 7.63 -13.79
C ALA A 147 -15.82 9.06 -13.27
N ALA A 148 -15.96 10.04 -14.16
CA ALA A 148 -16.26 11.42 -13.80
C ALA A 148 -17.65 11.59 -13.17
N LYS A 149 -18.67 10.88 -13.68
CA LYS A 149 -20.01 10.86 -13.08
C LYS A 149 -20.00 10.27 -11.67
N LEU A 150 -19.27 9.17 -11.47
CA LEU A 150 -19.14 8.55 -10.15
C LEU A 150 -18.33 9.42 -9.19
N ALA A 151 -17.34 10.16 -9.68
CA ALA A 151 -16.54 11.03 -8.83
C ALA A 151 -17.38 12.12 -8.14
N SER A 152 -18.45 12.60 -8.78
CA SER A 152 -19.36 13.59 -8.18
C SER A 152 -20.53 12.97 -7.40
N SER A 153 -21.09 11.84 -7.88
CA SER A 153 -22.28 11.23 -7.29
C SER A 153 -21.97 10.20 -6.19
N ALA A 154 -20.79 9.61 -6.20
CA ALA A 154 -20.33 8.57 -5.26
C ALA A 154 -18.81 8.63 -5.08
N PRO A 155 -18.27 9.69 -4.44
CA PRO A 155 -16.82 9.86 -4.26
C PRO A 155 -16.15 8.71 -3.49
N ASP A 156 -16.92 7.95 -2.70
CA ASP A 156 -16.48 6.78 -1.94
C ASP A 156 -16.86 5.44 -2.60
N TYR A 157 -17.04 5.43 -3.93
CA TYR A 157 -17.53 4.29 -4.69
C TYR A 157 -16.79 2.97 -4.37
N ALA A 158 -15.45 2.97 -4.40
CA ALA A 158 -14.68 1.74 -4.22
C ALA A 158 -14.71 1.25 -2.77
N THR A 159 -14.79 2.19 -1.82
CA THR A 159 -14.98 1.90 -0.40
C THR A 159 -16.33 1.23 -0.16
N ALA A 160 -17.41 1.80 -0.72
CA ALA A 160 -18.75 1.24 -0.62
C ALA A 160 -18.87 -0.12 -1.33
N ASP A 161 -18.27 -0.28 -2.52
CA ASP A 161 -18.26 -1.54 -3.27
C ASP A 161 -17.63 -2.69 -2.46
N LEU A 162 -16.41 -2.48 -1.95
CA LEU A 162 -15.72 -3.47 -1.13
C LEU A 162 -16.50 -3.84 0.13
N PHE A 163 -16.97 -2.82 0.86
CA PHE A 163 -17.73 -3.05 2.10
C PHE A 163 -18.99 -3.87 1.84
N ASN A 164 -19.77 -3.48 0.82
CA ASN A 164 -21.03 -4.14 0.48
C ASN A 164 -20.84 -5.55 -0.05
N ALA A 165 -19.79 -5.81 -0.83
CA ALA A 165 -19.46 -7.15 -1.32
C ALA A 165 -19.20 -8.11 -0.15
N ILE A 166 -18.33 -7.71 0.78
CA ILE A 166 -18.01 -8.52 1.97
C ILE A 166 -19.23 -8.68 2.88
N ALA A 167 -20.00 -7.62 3.12
CA ALA A 167 -21.21 -7.69 3.95
C ALA A 167 -22.28 -8.65 3.40
N LYS A 168 -22.31 -8.84 2.07
CA LYS A 168 -23.22 -9.79 1.40
C LYS A 168 -22.65 -11.21 1.26
N GLY A 169 -21.43 -11.46 1.74
CA GLY A 169 -20.75 -12.75 1.56
C GLY A 169 -20.12 -12.96 0.19
N ASP A 170 -20.12 -11.95 -0.69
CA ASP A 170 -19.44 -11.98 -1.99
C ASP A 170 -17.96 -11.62 -1.82
N PHE A 171 -17.21 -12.57 -1.27
CA PHE A 171 -15.83 -12.35 -0.85
C PHE A 171 -14.88 -12.22 -2.05
N PRO A 172 -14.24 -11.05 -2.28
CA PRO A 172 -13.29 -10.91 -3.37
C PRO A 172 -12.03 -11.75 -3.08
N SER A 173 -11.50 -12.37 -4.14
CA SER A 173 -10.32 -13.22 -4.04
C SER A 173 -9.37 -13.06 -5.23
N TRP A 174 -8.10 -13.39 -4.96
CA TRP A 174 -7.00 -13.32 -5.92
C TRP A 174 -6.16 -14.60 -5.88
N SER A 175 -5.77 -15.08 -7.06
CA SER A 175 -4.75 -16.12 -7.21
C SER A 175 -3.37 -15.47 -7.19
N VAL A 176 -2.51 -15.92 -6.28
CA VAL A 176 -1.17 -15.39 -6.06
C VAL A 176 -0.15 -16.26 -6.79
N HIS A 177 0.72 -15.61 -7.55
CA HIS A 177 1.79 -16.25 -8.31
C HIS A 177 3.14 -15.62 -7.96
N VAL A 178 4.23 -16.14 -8.53
CA VAL A 178 5.55 -15.52 -8.56
C VAL A 178 6.21 -15.79 -9.91
N GLN A 179 7.11 -14.91 -10.35
CA GLN A 179 8.13 -15.24 -11.34
C GLN A 179 9.44 -15.52 -10.61
N VAL A 180 10.19 -16.53 -11.05
CA VAL A 180 11.46 -16.91 -10.42
C VAL A 180 12.56 -16.86 -11.47
N MET A 181 13.58 -16.05 -11.22
CA MET A 181 14.78 -15.90 -12.05
C MET A 181 15.98 -16.42 -11.27
N ASN A 182 16.82 -17.25 -11.90
CA ASN A 182 18.08 -17.65 -11.29
C ASN A 182 19.00 -16.41 -11.22
N PRO A 183 19.71 -16.15 -10.10
CA PRO A 183 20.64 -15.03 -10.01
C PRO A 183 21.68 -14.96 -11.15
N LYS A 184 22.06 -16.10 -11.72
CA LYS A 184 22.98 -16.14 -12.88
C LYS A 184 22.36 -15.54 -14.15
N ASP A 185 21.06 -15.72 -14.35
CA ASP A 185 20.33 -15.21 -15.51
C ASP A 185 20.14 -13.68 -15.42
N ALA A 186 20.10 -13.14 -14.20
CA ALA A 186 19.95 -11.70 -13.96
C ALA A 186 21.11 -10.88 -14.55
N ALA A 187 22.32 -11.46 -14.63
CA ALA A 187 23.51 -10.79 -15.16
C ALA A 187 23.50 -10.64 -16.69
N THR A 188 22.75 -11.49 -17.40
CA THR A 188 22.72 -11.54 -18.87
C THR A 188 21.34 -11.28 -19.45
N TYR A 189 20.33 -11.06 -18.60
CA TYR A 189 18.99 -10.73 -19.06
C TYR A 189 19.02 -9.40 -19.83
N ARG A 190 18.30 -9.37 -20.96
CA ARG A 190 18.27 -8.24 -21.91
C ARG A 190 17.82 -6.90 -21.31
N TRP A 191 17.18 -6.92 -20.15
CA TRP A 191 16.81 -5.73 -19.39
C TRP A 191 17.45 -5.81 -18.02
N ASN A 192 17.74 -4.67 -17.39
CA ASN A 192 18.05 -4.65 -15.97
C ASN A 192 16.85 -5.26 -15.18
N PRO A 193 17.01 -6.44 -14.55
CA PRO A 193 15.90 -7.11 -13.88
C PRO A 193 15.43 -6.38 -12.61
N PHE A 194 16.19 -5.38 -12.15
CA PHE A 194 15.90 -4.54 -10.99
C PHE A 194 15.44 -3.12 -11.37
N ASP A 195 15.20 -2.85 -12.65
CA ASP A 195 14.58 -1.60 -13.11
C ASP A 195 13.05 -1.71 -12.99
N VAL A 196 12.48 -0.96 -12.05
CA VAL A 196 11.03 -0.94 -11.78
C VAL A 196 10.17 -0.50 -12.99
N THR A 197 10.78 0.09 -14.02
CA THR A 197 10.08 0.47 -15.26
C THR A 197 9.95 -0.68 -16.26
N LYS A 198 10.56 -1.84 -15.98
CA LYS A 198 10.57 -3.02 -16.85
C LYS A 198 9.81 -4.18 -16.22
N VAL A 199 9.17 -5.00 -17.06
CA VAL A 199 8.60 -6.30 -16.68
C VAL A 199 9.50 -7.45 -17.15
N TRP A 200 9.42 -8.58 -16.44
CA TRP A 200 9.97 -9.84 -16.92
C TRP A 200 8.96 -10.51 -17.84
N SER A 201 9.40 -10.89 -19.04
CA SER A 201 8.54 -11.55 -20.02
C SER A 201 7.98 -12.84 -19.44
N GLN A 202 6.66 -13.00 -19.44
CA GLN A 202 6.02 -14.25 -19.00
C GLN A 202 6.34 -15.44 -19.92
N LYS A 203 6.87 -15.20 -21.14
CA LYS A 203 7.40 -16.25 -22.01
C LYS A 203 8.73 -16.81 -21.50
N ASP A 204 9.53 -15.97 -20.86
CA ASP A 204 10.86 -16.31 -20.35
C ASP A 204 10.75 -16.86 -18.92
N TYR A 205 9.95 -16.18 -18.10
CA TYR A 205 9.71 -16.51 -16.71
C TYR A 205 8.20 -16.67 -16.50
N PRO A 206 7.63 -17.87 -16.72
CA PRO A 206 6.20 -18.09 -16.54
C PRO A 206 5.77 -17.89 -15.08
N LEU A 207 4.50 -17.56 -14.90
CA LEU A 207 3.90 -17.42 -13.56
C LEU A 207 3.82 -18.79 -12.89
N ILE A 208 4.38 -18.89 -11.68
CA ILE A 208 4.32 -20.07 -10.83
C ILE A 208 3.24 -19.81 -9.77
N PRO A 209 2.18 -20.64 -9.68
CA PRO A 209 1.14 -20.47 -8.67
C PRO A 209 1.69 -20.72 -7.27
N VAL A 210 1.17 -19.98 -6.29
CA VAL A 210 1.57 -20.07 -4.88
C VAL A 210 0.37 -20.31 -3.97
N GLY A 211 -0.67 -19.49 -4.11
CA GLY A 211 -1.78 -19.52 -3.16
C GLY A 211 -2.99 -18.70 -3.61
N LYS A 212 -3.95 -18.57 -2.69
CA LYS A 212 -5.16 -17.79 -2.87
C LYS A 212 -5.32 -16.82 -1.71
N MET A 213 -5.56 -15.55 -2.02
CA MET A 213 -5.94 -14.52 -1.06
C MET A 213 -7.45 -14.31 -1.11
N VAL A 214 -8.10 -14.21 0.04
CA VAL A 214 -9.54 -13.95 0.18
C VAL A 214 -9.77 -12.86 1.22
N LEU A 215 -10.56 -11.84 0.89
CA LEU A 215 -11.01 -10.83 1.86
C LEU A 215 -12.44 -11.14 2.29
N ASN A 216 -12.66 -11.33 3.59
CA ASN A 216 -13.91 -11.88 4.11
C ASN A 216 -14.44 -11.20 5.38
N ARG A 217 -13.79 -10.11 5.84
CA ARG A 217 -14.28 -9.37 7.01
C ARG A 217 -14.00 -7.89 6.85
N ASN A 218 -15.04 -7.07 7.02
CA ASN A 218 -14.90 -5.62 7.06
C ASN A 218 -14.22 -5.19 8.37
N PRO A 219 -13.54 -4.03 8.39
CA PRO A 219 -13.11 -3.41 9.64
C PRO A 219 -14.31 -3.07 10.52
N ASP A 220 -14.18 -3.24 11.84
CA ASP A 220 -15.20 -2.81 12.81
C ASP A 220 -15.12 -1.30 13.00
N ASN A 221 -13.90 -0.74 12.97
CA ASN A 221 -13.67 0.71 13.01
C ASN A 221 -12.65 1.15 11.95
N TYR A 222 -13.11 1.94 10.98
CA TYR A 222 -12.27 2.43 9.88
C TYR A 222 -11.03 3.19 10.37
N PHE A 223 -11.16 4.06 11.38
CA PHE A 223 -10.02 4.84 11.86
C PHE A 223 -8.97 3.95 12.52
N ALA A 224 -9.39 3.07 13.43
CA ALA A 224 -8.50 2.16 14.16
C ALA A 224 -7.78 1.17 13.26
N GLU A 225 -8.45 0.65 12.23
CA GLU A 225 -7.96 -0.48 11.46
C GLU A 225 -7.52 -0.10 10.04
N VAL A 226 -8.06 0.95 9.42
CA VAL A 226 -7.70 1.35 8.05
C VAL A 226 -6.82 2.59 8.06
N GLU A 227 -7.24 3.66 8.74
CA GLU A 227 -6.49 4.92 8.78
C GLU A 227 -5.13 4.72 9.47
N GLN A 228 -5.13 4.03 10.61
CA GLN A 228 -3.91 3.77 11.39
C GLN A 228 -3.08 2.57 10.89
N ALA A 229 -3.52 1.85 9.85
CA ALA A 229 -2.72 0.78 9.26
C ALA A 229 -1.39 1.31 8.70
N ALA A 230 -0.31 0.58 8.98
CA ALA A 230 1.03 0.92 8.55
C ALA A 230 1.66 -0.29 7.86
N PHE A 231 2.04 -0.14 6.59
CA PHE A 231 2.66 -1.19 5.78
C PHE A 231 4.07 -0.78 5.39
N SER A 232 5.08 -1.57 5.71
CA SER A 232 6.47 -1.23 5.43
C SER A 232 7.15 -2.29 4.56
N PRO A 233 7.70 -1.94 3.38
CA PRO A 233 8.47 -2.88 2.57
C PRO A 233 9.67 -3.51 3.29
N SER A 234 10.20 -2.89 4.35
CA SER A 234 11.24 -3.48 5.21
C SER A 234 10.74 -4.51 6.23
N HIS A 235 9.43 -4.68 6.40
CA HIS A 235 8.86 -5.78 7.16
C HIS A 235 8.88 -7.04 6.28
N MET A 236 10.03 -7.70 6.27
CA MET A 236 10.26 -8.99 5.63
C MET A 236 10.42 -10.08 6.68
N VAL A 237 10.23 -11.33 6.27
CA VAL A 237 10.36 -12.52 7.10
C VAL A 237 11.44 -13.44 6.52
N PRO A 238 12.09 -14.32 7.32
CA PRO A 238 13.13 -15.20 6.82
C PRO A 238 12.71 -15.97 5.55
N GLY A 239 13.54 -15.90 4.50
CA GLY A 239 13.22 -16.48 3.18
C GLY A 239 12.59 -15.52 2.17
N ILE A 240 12.36 -14.26 2.54
CA ILE A 240 12.00 -13.16 1.63
C ILE A 240 12.94 -11.99 1.92
N GLU A 241 13.64 -11.51 0.90
CA GLU A 241 14.65 -10.46 1.01
C GLU A 241 14.50 -9.42 -0.10
N ALA A 242 15.09 -8.24 0.10
CA ALA A 242 15.04 -7.16 -0.87
C ALA A 242 16.04 -7.39 -2.01
N SER A 243 15.65 -7.03 -3.23
CA SER A 243 16.58 -6.92 -4.36
C SER A 243 17.35 -5.58 -4.32
N THR A 244 18.29 -5.40 -5.24
CA THR A 244 19.06 -4.17 -5.41
C THR A 244 18.35 -3.09 -6.23
N ASP A 245 17.03 -3.22 -6.46
CA ASP A 245 16.21 -2.18 -7.07
C ASP A 245 16.33 -0.88 -6.25
N ARG A 246 16.83 0.19 -6.89
CA ARG A 246 17.09 1.49 -6.25
C ARG A 246 15.82 2.10 -5.64
N MET A 247 14.65 1.89 -6.24
CA MET A 247 13.38 2.36 -5.70
C MET A 247 12.98 1.56 -4.48
N LEU A 248 13.12 0.23 -4.50
CA LEU A 248 12.87 -0.61 -3.32
C LEU A 248 13.77 -0.21 -2.16
N GLN A 249 15.06 -0.02 -2.40
CA GLN A 249 16.03 0.37 -1.38
C GLN A 249 15.64 1.65 -0.64
N GLY A 250 15.18 2.69 -1.35
CA GLY A 250 14.68 3.91 -0.72
C GLY A 250 13.42 3.68 0.15
N ARG A 251 12.55 2.77 -0.29
CA ARG A 251 11.30 2.43 0.42
C ARG A 251 11.52 1.62 1.69
N LEU A 252 12.64 0.89 1.81
CA LEU A 252 12.98 0.17 3.05
C LEU A 252 13.13 1.12 4.25
N PHE A 253 13.61 2.34 3.98
CA PHE A 253 13.78 3.41 4.97
C PHE A 253 12.52 4.30 5.11
N SER A 254 11.94 4.76 3.99
CA SER A 254 10.97 5.86 4.02
C SER A 254 9.65 5.51 4.72
N TYR A 255 9.20 4.26 4.65
CA TYR A 255 7.91 3.85 5.23
C TYR A 255 7.93 3.85 6.77
N PRO A 256 8.89 3.18 7.45
CA PRO A 256 8.99 3.29 8.90
C PRO A 256 9.18 4.73 9.37
N ASP A 257 9.92 5.55 8.62
CA ASP A 257 10.14 6.97 8.92
C ASP A 257 8.82 7.77 8.92
N THR A 258 8.06 7.74 7.82
CA THR A 258 6.78 8.46 7.74
C THR A 258 5.75 7.92 8.75
N HIS A 259 5.80 6.63 9.10
CA HIS A 259 4.91 6.08 10.14
C HIS A 259 5.22 6.63 11.53
N ARG A 260 6.49 6.81 11.89
CA ARG A 260 6.87 7.41 13.18
C ARG A 260 6.38 8.86 13.29
N HIS A 261 6.39 9.60 12.18
CA HIS A 261 5.80 10.94 12.13
C HIS A 261 4.27 10.89 12.21
N ARG A 262 3.61 10.10 11.37
CA ARG A 262 2.16 10.09 11.20
C ARG A 262 1.40 9.49 12.38
N LEU A 263 1.93 8.44 12.99
CA LEU A 263 1.26 7.61 14.00
C LEU A 263 1.98 7.61 15.35
N GLY A 264 3.22 8.13 15.40
CA GLY A 264 4.06 8.12 16.60
C GLY A 264 5.09 6.98 16.62
N ALA A 265 6.09 7.13 17.49
CA ALA A 265 7.22 6.19 17.59
C ALA A 265 6.78 4.73 17.86
N ASN A 266 5.71 4.56 18.64
CA ASN A 266 5.17 3.28 19.06
C ASN A 266 4.00 2.79 18.17
N TYR A 267 3.90 3.22 16.90
CA TYR A 267 2.78 2.85 16.02
C TYR A 267 2.57 1.34 15.83
N GLN A 268 3.60 0.52 16.07
CA GLN A 268 3.52 -0.94 16.02
C GLN A 268 2.76 -1.55 17.22
N GLN A 269 2.47 -0.76 18.25
CA GLN A 269 1.59 -1.14 19.38
C GLN A 269 0.10 -0.93 19.06
N ILE A 270 -0.24 -0.22 17.98
CA ILE A 270 -1.62 -0.09 17.51
C ILE A 270 -2.11 -1.46 17.00
N PRO A 271 -3.26 -1.99 17.44
CA PRO A 271 -3.66 -3.38 17.22
C PRO A 271 -3.52 -3.91 15.79
N ILE A 272 -3.91 -3.12 14.79
CA ILE A 272 -3.79 -3.54 13.37
C ILE A 272 -2.35 -3.76 12.91
N ASN A 273 -1.38 -3.09 13.55
CA ASN A 273 0.04 -3.15 13.20
C ASN A 273 0.82 -4.18 14.03
N VAL A 274 0.24 -4.69 15.12
CA VAL A 274 0.88 -5.67 16.00
C VAL A 274 1.10 -6.98 15.25
N PRO A 275 2.30 -7.58 15.30
CA PRO A 275 2.54 -8.92 14.76
C PRO A 275 2.02 -9.99 15.73
N TYR A 276 0.70 -10.07 15.90
CA TYR A 276 0.07 -10.85 16.97
C TYR A 276 0.28 -12.38 16.85
N ASN A 277 0.67 -12.88 15.68
CA ASN A 277 1.04 -14.28 15.47
C ASN A 277 2.51 -14.60 15.77
N ALA A 278 3.30 -13.59 16.16
CA ALA A 278 4.69 -13.75 16.53
C ALA A 278 4.95 -13.18 17.93
N ARG A 279 5.99 -13.68 18.59
CA ARG A 279 6.44 -13.13 19.87
C ARG A 279 7.43 -11.99 19.63
N VAL A 280 7.02 -10.76 19.92
CA VAL A 280 7.93 -9.62 19.95
C VAL A 280 8.75 -9.66 21.25
N ALA A 281 10.06 -9.81 21.13
CA ALA A 281 10.99 -9.79 22.26
C ALA A 281 12.29 -9.09 21.83
N ASN A 282 12.47 -7.84 22.26
CA ASN A 282 13.60 -7.00 21.88
C ASN A 282 13.98 -6.02 23.01
N GLN A 283 14.98 -5.18 22.73
CA GLN A 283 15.55 -4.19 23.66
C GLN A 283 14.94 -2.78 23.49
N GLN A 284 13.92 -2.61 22.63
CA GLN A 284 13.26 -1.31 22.47
C GLN A 284 12.43 -0.99 23.72
N ARG A 285 12.47 0.27 24.17
CA ARG A 285 11.80 0.76 25.37
C ARG A 285 11.27 2.19 25.15
N ASP A 286 10.34 2.58 26.03
CA ASP A 286 9.82 3.93 26.23
C ASP A 286 9.09 4.49 25.01
N GLY A 287 9.24 5.79 24.75
CA GLY A 287 8.54 6.52 23.70
C GLY A 287 7.09 6.91 24.06
N PRO A 288 6.53 7.92 23.38
CA PRO A 288 5.17 8.37 23.61
C PRO A 288 4.16 7.24 23.36
N MET A 289 3.09 7.22 24.16
CA MET A 289 2.01 6.22 24.09
C MET A 289 2.50 4.76 24.13
N SER A 290 3.50 4.46 24.98
CA SER A 290 3.86 3.08 25.29
C SER A 290 2.81 2.44 26.19
N VAL A 291 2.12 1.41 25.70
CA VAL A 291 0.94 0.80 26.32
C VAL A 291 1.01 -0.72 26.41
N ASN A 292 2.11 -1.33 25.96
CA ASN A 292 2.30 -2.78 25.92
C ASN A 292 3.06 -3.34 27.15
N GLY A 293 3.24 -2.56 28.21
CA GLY A 293 4.02 -2.93 29.40
C GLY A 293 5.54 -2.73 29.27
N ASN A 294 6.03 -2.20 28.13
CA ASN A 294 7.39 -1.69 27.96
C ASN A 294 8.52 -2.70 28.30
N GLY A 295 8.28 -3.99 28.10
CA GLY A 295 9.26 -5.05 28.43
C GLY A 295 9.49 -5.28 29.93
N GLY A 296 8.73 -4.62 30.82
CA GLY A 296 8.84 -4.77 32.27
C GLY A 296 10.25 -4.54 32.80
N SER A 297 10.67 -5.38 33.74
CA SER A 297 12.02 -5.34 34.34
C SER A 297 13.09 -6.13 33.56
N ALA A 298 12.77 -6.60 32.34
CA ALA A 298 13.71 -7.40 31.57
C ALA A 298 14.91 -6.54 31.09
N PRO A 299 16.14 -7.11 31.03
CA PRO A 299 17.31 -6.41 30.50
C PRO A 299 17.03 -5.76 29.15
N ASN A 300 17.43 -4.49 29.00
CA ASN A 300 17.25 -3.68 27.80
C ASN A 300 18.54 -3.60 26.94
N TYR A 301 19.47 -4.53 27.14
CA TYR A 301 20.73 -4.63 26.39
C TYR A 301 21.03 -6.09 26.05
N GLU A 302 21.79 -6.31 24.98
CA GLU A 302 22.27 -7.62 24.52
C GLU A 302 23.69 -7.43 23.94
N PRO A 303 24.66 -8.33 24.22
CA PRO A 303 24.54 -9.54 25.06
C PRO A 303 24.36 -9.19 26.55
N SER A 304 23.62 -10.04 27.28
CA SER A 304 23.37 -9.86 28.72
C SER A 304 23.55 -11.16 29.50
N SER A 305 24.14 -11.06 30.70
CA SER A 305 24.30 -12.16 31.65
C SER A 305 23.04 -12.44 32.49
N PHE A 306 22.02 -11.58 32.39
CA PHE A 306 20.79 -11.65 33.20
C PHE A 306 19.61 -12.32 32.48
N GLY A 307 19.87 -13.03 31.37
CA GLY A 307 18.83 -13.60 30.51
C GLY A 307 18.20 -12.56 29.56
N GLY A 308 16.98 -12.83 29.09
CA GLY A 308 16.25 -11.94 28.17
C GLY A 308 16.23 -12.40 26.71
N ALA A 309 15.81 -11.50 25.82
CA ALA A 309 15.79 -11.74 24.37
C ALA A 309 17.23 -11.88 23.86
N LYS A 310 17.50 -12.94 23.10
CA LYS A 310 18.82 -13.25 22.52
C LYS A 310 18.71 -13.31 21.01
N GLN A 311 19.79 -12.94 20.32
CA GLN A 311 19.90 -13.15 18.89
C GLN A 311 19.82 -14.65 18.54
N THR A 312 19.24 -14.97 17.39
CA THR A 312 19.29 -16.31 16.80
C THR A 312 20.60 -16.49 16.01
N SER A 313 20.81 -17.66 15.40
CA SER A 313 22.03 -17.91 14.60
C SER A 313 22.14 -16.99 13.38
N ILE A 314 23.25 -16.24 13.28
CA ILE A 314 23.57 -15.29 12.21
C ILE A 314 23.49 -15.94 10.80
N ALA A 315 23.93 -17.20 10.68
CA ALA A 315 24.11 -17.86 9.39
C ALA A 315 22.81 -18.25 8.67
N SER A 316 21.64 -18.22 9.33
CA SER A 316 20.42 -18.83 8.80
C SER A 316 19.37 -17.84 8.32
N THR A 317 19.54 -16.53 8.48
CA THR A 317 18.45 -15.57 8.24
C THR A 317 18.56 -14.91 6.86
N TYR A 318 19.73 -14.37 6.52
CA TYR A 318 19.97 -13.57 5.32
C TYR A 318 20.88 -14.27 4.31
N SER A 319 20.66 -13.99 3.02
CA SER A 319 21.57 -14.38 1.95
C SER A 319 22.82 -13.49 1.94
N SER A 320 23.97 -14.08 1.57
CA SER A 320 25.21 -13.34 1.33
C SER A 320 25.57 -13.39 -0.15
N SER A 321 25.99 -12.25 -0.70
CA SER A 321 26.48 -12.15 -2.08
C SER A 321 27.78 -11.37 -2.13
N GLU A 322 28.72 -11.79 -2.97
CA GLU A 322 29.92 -11.02 -3.28
C GLU A 322 29.55 -9.74 -4.04
N LEU A 323 30.21 -8.63 -3.70
CA LEU A 323 30.04 -7.34 -4.37
C LEU A 323 31.42 -6.87 -4.87
N ASN A 324 31.58 -6.81 -6.20
CA ASN A 324 32.76 -6.24 -6.84
C ASN A 324 32.35 -5.04 -7.69
N ALA A 325 32.42 -3.83 -7.12
CA ALA A 325 31.96 -2.61 -7.77
C ALA A 325 32.58 -1.35 -7.16
N ILE A 326 32.50 -0.24 -7.91
CA ILE A 326 32.83 1.10 -7.41
C ILE A 326 31.59 1.72 -6.77
N ALA A 327 31.71 2.17 -5.53
CA ALA A 327 30.69 2.95 -4.84
C ALA A 327 30.66 4.39 -5.41
N ALA A 328 29.69 4.68 -6.28
CA ALA A 328 29.53 5.99 -6.93
C ALA A 328 28.06 6.28 -7.29
N ARG A 329 27.80 7.52 -7.69
CA ARG A 329 26.51 7.91 -8.30
C ARG A 329 26.51 7.52 -9.77
N HIS A 330 26.04 6.31 -10.06
CA HIS A 330 25.96 5.78 -11.42
C HIS A 330 24.76 6.37 -12.18
N ILE A 331 25.06 7.14 -13.22
CA ILE A 331 24.07 7.79 -14.10
C ILE A 331 23.36 6.73 -14.95
N ILE A 332 22.02 6.76 -14.98
CA ILE A 332 21.21 5.97 -15.90
C ILE A 332 20.82 6.90 -17.05
N GLN A 333 21.27 6.59 -18.27
CA GLN A 333 20.93 7.37 -19.46
C GLN A 333 19.69 6.78 -20.13
N LEU A 334 18.78 7.66 -20.53
CA LEU A 334 17.62 7.29 -21.33
C LEU A 334 18.08 6.80 -22.71
N SER A 335 17.70 5.59 -23.08
CA SER A 335 18.04 4.98 -24.37
C SER A 335 16.78 4.57 -25.14
N ASP A 336 16.92 4.05 -26.36
CA ASP A 336 15.77 3.54 -27.13
C ASP A 336 15.18 2.25 -26.52
N GLU A 337 15.94 1.54 -25.68
CA GLU A 337 15.48 0.35 -24.96
C GLU A 337 14.32 0.68 -24.00
N ASP A 338 14.30 1.88 -23.42
CA ASP A 338 13.26 2.34 -22.52
C ASP A 338 11.88 2.47 -23.17
N PHE A 339 11.85 2.51 -24.50
CA PHE A 339 10.64 2.68 -25.31
C PHE A 339 10.10 1.35 -25.86
N VAL A 340 10.89 0.27 -25.78
CA VAL A 340 10.51 -1.05 -26.32
C VAL A 340 9.30 -1.62 -25.60
N GLN A 341 9.31 -1.67 -24.26
CA GLN A 341 8.20 -2.26 -23.51
C GLN A 341 6.90 -1.44 -23.59
N PRO A 342 6.91 -0.09 -23.49
CA PRO A 342 5.72 0.72 -23.75
C PRO A 342 5.15 0.50 -25.16
N GLY A 343 6.01 0.44 -26.17
CA GLY A 343 5.58 0.14 -27.54
C GLY A 343 4.96 -1.25 -27.68
N ASN A 344 5.55 -2.26 -27.04
CA ASN A 344 5.00 -3.62 -27.02
C ASN A 344 3.61 -3.64 -26.38
N LEU A 345 3.42 -2.93 -25.28
CA LEU A 345 2.11 -2.82 -24.63
C LEU A 345 1.07 -2.15 -25.56
N TYR A 346 1.42 -1.05 -26.22
CA TYR A 346 0.53 -0.38 -27.18
C TYR A 346 0.11 -1.32 -28.32
N ARG A 347 1.03 -2.13 -28.84
CA ARG A 347 0.76 -3.09 -29.92
C ARG A 347 -0.11 -4.27 -29.51
N LEU A 348 -0.20 -4.56 -28.21
CA LEU A 348 -1.11 -5.59 -27.67
C LEU A 348 -2.55 -5.06 -27.50
N MET A 349 -2.76 -3.74 -27.45
CA MET A 349 -4.08 -3.14 -27.26
C MET A 349 -4.96 -3.33 -28.50
N SER A 350 -6.24 -3.57 -28.27
CA SER A 350 -7.29 -3.49 -29.29
C SER A 350 -7.42 -2.08 -29.87
N ALA A 351 -8.09 -1.95 -31.02
CA ALA A 351 -8.32 -0.64 -31.65
C ALA A 351 -9.09 0.34 -30.75
N GLU A 352 -10.04 -0.18 -29.96
CA GLU A 352 -10.80 0.60 -28.99
C GLU A 352 -9.90 1.09 -27.84
N GLU A 353 -9.12 0.21 -27.22
CA GLU A 353 -8.20 0.56 -26.13
C GLU A 353 -7.13 1.56 -26.57
N LYS A 354 -6.60 1.41 -27.79
CA LYS A 354 -5.68 2.41 -28.39
C LYS A 354 -6.35 3.78 -28.49
N SER A 355 -7.62 3.81 -28.90
CA SER A 355 -8.37 5.07 -29.06
C SER A 355 -8.67 5.71 -27.70
N ASP A 356 -9.10 4.92 -26.72
CA ASP A 356 -9.27 5.37 -25.33
C ASP A 356 -7.96 5.93 -24.76
N LEU A 357 -6.83 5.24 -24.95
CA LEU A 357 -5.52 5.70 -24.48
C LEU A 357 -5.19 7.08 -25.06
N ILE A 358 -5.35 7.26 -26.36
CA ILE A 358 -5.07 8.52 -27.05
C ILE A 358 -5.99 9.63 -26.55
N ASP A 359 -7.29 9.36 -26.42
CA ASP A 359 -8.27 10.35 -25.95
C ASP A 359 -8.00 10.76 -24.50
N ASN A 360 -7.66 9.80 -23.64
CA ASN A 360 -7.29 10.05 -22.26
C ASN A 360 -6.01 10.89 -22.15
N MET A 361 -4.97 10.56 -22.93
CA MET A 361 -3.72 11.30 -22.95
C MET A 361 -3.91 12.72 -23.49
N ALA A 362 -4.55 12.86 -24.65
CA ALA A 362 -4.77 14.15 -25.28
C ALA A 362 -5.68 15.06 -24.45
N GLY A 363 -6.73 14.50 -23.84
CA GLY A 363 -7.66 15.22 -22.98
C GLY A 363 -7.00 15.87 -21.76
N HIS A 364 -5.94 15.26 -21.23
CA HIS A 364 -5.14 15.83 -20.15
C HIS A 364 -4.01 16.73 -20.67
N LEU A 365 -3.23 16.24 -21.63
CA LEU A 365 -2.02 16.90 -22.13
C LEU A 365 -2.30 18.22 -22.87
N LYS A 366 -3.52 18.41 -23.41
CA LYS A 366 -3.93 19.67 -24.06
C LYS A 366 -3.76 20.91 -23.17
N ASN A 367 -3.78 20.75 -21.86
CA ASN A 367 -3.66 21.85 -20.89
C ASN A 367 -2.19 22.22 -20.59
N ALA A 368 -1.22 21.43 -21.09
CA ALA A 368 0.21 21.72 -20.92
C ALA A 368 0.70 22.73 -21.98
N LYS A 369 1.84 23.37 -21.73
CA LYS A 369 2.51 24.24 -22.72
C LYS A 369 2.90 23.46 -23.97
N THR A 370 2.80 24.08 -25.15
CA THR A 370 3.03 23.42 -26.45
C THR A 370 4.35 22.65 -26.53
N PHE A 371 5.47 23.24 -26.09
CA PHE A 371 6.76 22.55 -26.11
C PHE A 371 6.82 21.29 -25.21
N LEU A 372 5.99 21.21 -24.17
CA LEU A 372 5.84 20.01 -23.34
C LEU A 372 5.02 18.95 -24.06
N GLN A 373 3.97 19.37 -24.77
CA GLN A 373 3.18 18.48 -25.62
C GLN A 373 4.05 17.86 -26.71
N GLU A 374 4.84 18.68 -27.41
CA GLU A 374 5.78 18.24 -28.46
C GLU A 374 6.82 17.26 -27.93
N ARG A 375 7.41 17.55 -26.77
CA ARG A 375 8.36 16.65 -26.12
C ARG A 375 7.73 15.29 -25.79
N GLN A 376 6.53 15.30 -25.20
CA GLN A 376 5.82 14.06 -24.89
C GLN A 376 5.49 13.27 -26.15
N VAL A 377 4.99 13.92 -27.21
CA VAL A 377 4.76 13.29 -28.52
C VAL A 377 6.06 12.68 -29.06
N GLY A 378 7.19 13.38 -28.94
CA GLY A 378 8.51 12.87 -29.32
C GLY A 378 8.88 11.57 -28.59
N HIS A 379 8.65 11.50 -27.27
CA HIS A 379 8.82 10.26 -26.50
C HIS A 379 7.90 9.14 -26.98
N ILE A 380 6.63 9.45 -27.21
CA ILE A 380 5.67 8.44 -27.67
C ILE A 380 6.03 7.90 -29.06
N LYS A 381 6.50 8.75 -29.99
CA LYS A 381 6.96 8.33 -31.31
C LYS A 381 8.16 7.38 -31.27
N ARG A 382 9.00 7.46 -30.22
CA ARG A 382 10.10 6.51 -29.98
C ARG A 382 9.59 5.13 -29.56
N ALA A 383 8.45 5.07 -28.84
CA ALA A 383 7.82 3.80 -28.47
C ALA A 383 7.02 3.18 -29.63
N ASP A 384 6.23 4.00 -30.32
CA ASP A 384 5.45 3.58 -31.47
C ASP A 384 5.06 4.78 -32.36
N LYS A 385 5.33 4.69 -33.67
CA LYS A 385 5.07 5.77 -34.63
C LYS A 385 3.57 6.04 -34.80
N GLU A 386 2.73 5.00 -34.83
CA GLU A 386 1.27 5.15 -34.97
C GLU A 386 0.71 5.89 -33.76
N TRP A 387 1.07 5.43 -32.57
CA TRP A 387 0.64 6.03 -31.31
C TRP A 387 0.97 7.52 -31.22
N GLY A 388 2.23 7.87 -31.48
CA GLY A 388 2.69 9.25 -31.40
C GLY A 388 2.02 10.16 -32.43
N SER A 389 1.80 9.65 -33.65
CA SER A 389 1.17 10.42 -34.73
C SER A 389 -0.31 10.68 -34.45
N ARG A 390 -1.03 9.69 -33.92
CA ARG A 390 -2.45 9.84 -33.54
C ARG A 390 -2.62 10.80 -32.35
N LEU A 391 -1.73 10.73 -31.35
CA LEU A 391 -1.72 11.67 -30.23
C LEU A 391 -1.47 13.11 -30.71
N GLU A 392 -0.48 13.31 -31.59
CA GLU A 392 -0.18 14.61 -32.17
C GLU A 392 -1.38 15.20 -32.93
N ALA A 393 -2.01 14.40 -33.80
CA ALA A 393 -3.20 14.82 -34.56
C ALA A 393 -4.34 15.24 -33.63
N LYS A 394 -4.59 14.49 -32.54
CA LYS A 394 -5.64 14.80 -31.57
C LYS A 394 -5.37 16.12 -30.83
N LEU A 395 -4.12 16.37 -30.44
CA LEU A 395 -3.73 17.63 -29.78
C LEU A 395 -3.90 18.84 -30.70
N LYS A 396 -3.48 18.73 -31.97
CA LYS A 396 -3.69 19.79 -32.99
C LYS A 396 -5.17 20.10 -33.18
N ALA A 397 -6.03 19.08 -33.16
CA ALA A 397 -7.49 19.26 -33.28
C ALA A 397 -8.14 19.98 -32.07
N PHE A 398 -7.50 19.96 -30.89
CA PHE A 398 -7.96 20.79 -29.76
C PHE A 398 -7.52 22.24 -29.90
N GLN A 399 -6.32 22.48 -30.44
CA GLN A 399 -5.77 23.82 -30.64
C GLN A 399 -6.49 24.59 -31.76
N SER A 400 -7.00 23.91 -32.79
CA SER A 400 -7.77 24.55 -33.86
C SER A 400 -9.21 24.92 -33.48
N LYS A 401 -9.68 24.48 -32.31
CA LYS A 401 -11.03 24.75 -31.79
C LYS A 401 -11.05 25.74 -30.63
N ALA A 402 -9.88 26.12 -30.12
CA ALA A 402 -9.69 27.15 -29.11
C ALA A 402 -9.35 28.47 -29.80
#